data_AF-A0AB37HSI4-F1
#
_entry.id   AF-A0AB37HSI4-F1
#
_cell.length_a   1.000
_cell.length_b   1.000
_cell.length_c   1.000
_cell.angle_alpha   90.00
_cell.angle_beta   90.00
_cell.angle_gamma   90.00
#
_symmetry.space_group_name_H-M   'P 1'
#
loop_
_entity.id
_entity.type
_entity.pdbx_description
1 polymer ?
#
loop_
_entity_poly.entity_id
_entity_poly.type
_entity_poly.pdbx_seq_one_letter_code
_entity_poly.pdbx_strand_id
1 'polypeptide(L)'
;MLALLSDRVLPEEKLDVGIAGTVLDSILRIPGGQLNKTGLAAELGIDQRTVSRYLGILDRRFLLTFLPNLRTGLTRTSKTMPKVHSSDSSATCEAISRAGHDIASSPEALGQVLESWVVQQLTAARGWAHLKTRIFYWRDNKTQREVDVVLVDGAGRRVGIEVKLATSVSPSDLKGLKALQEHGGLHRGFIAHTGTRFEQIADKIWALPIAAFIQPSAWGAALASPSSPTPTRKVITLPPEKNVITTDEHPASMSNPSVFLSYVHDDDDYFDGLLIAFTKKVIQACRSELSTPVELITDNISLAWGENWREKLQKEVGRTTFLMAMVTPSGVALR
;
A
#
# COMPACT_ATOMS: atom_id res chain seq x y z
N MET A 1 -11.47 5.29 -6.16
CA MET A 1 -10.14 5.72 -6.67
C MET A 1 -10.19 6.95 -7.59
N LEU A 2 -11.22 7.14 -8.43
CA LEU A 2 -11.38 8.34 -9.28
C LEU A 2 -11.39 9.68 -8.52
N ALA A 3 -11.85 9.71 -7.26
CA ALA A 3 -11.86 10.93 -6.44
C ALA A 3 -10.46 11.47 -6.09
N LEU A 4 -9.42 10.63 -6.19
CA LEU A 4 -8.01 11.02 -5.96
C LEU A 4 -7.35 11.64 -7.20
N LEU A 5 -8.08 11.80 -8.30
CA LEU A 5 -7.59 12.41 -9.55
C LEU A 5 -8.19 13.82 -9.73
N SER A 6 -7.96 14.70 -8.74
CA SER A 6 -8.24 16.13 -8.90
C SER A 6 -7.39 16.78 -10.01
N ASP A 7 -7.94 17.79 -10.66
CA ASP A 7 -7.37 18.51 -11.81
C ASP A 7 -6.04 19.26 -11.54
N ARG A 8 -5.67 19.41 -10.26
CA ARG A 8 -4.43 20.08 -9.82
C ARG A 8 -3.51 19.12 -9.05
N VAL A 9 -2.31 18.88 -9.59
CA VAL A 9 -1.23 18.09 -8.95
C VAL A 9 -0.23 19.02 -8.23
N LEU A 10 0.13 20.13 -8.89
CA LEU A 10 0.96 21.25 -8.42
C LEU A 10 0.39 22.54 -9.07
N PRO A 11 0.75 23.75 -8.60
CA PRO A 11 0.20 25.01 -9.14
C PRO A 11 0.26 25.16 -10.67
N GLU A 12 1.19 24.46 -11.33
CA GLU A 12 1.40 24.51 -12.78
C GLU A 12 1.19 23.16 -13.51
N GLU A 13 0.87 22.08 -12.79
CA GLU A 13 0.75 20.74 -13.39
C GLU A 13 -0.74 20.39 -13.60
N LYS A 14 -1.28 20.75 -14.79
CA LYS A 14 -2.64 20.37 -15.22
C LYS A 14 -2.75 18.87 -15.44
N LEU A 15 -3.70 18.22 -14.78
CA LEU A 15 -4.01 16.80 -14.95
C LEU A 15 -5.23 16.60 -15.84
N ASP A 16 -5.06 15.96 -17.00
CA ASP A 16 -6.21 15.38 -17.71
C ASP A 16 -6.64 14.10 -16.97
N VAL A 17 -7.80 14.16 -16.32
CA VAL A 17 -8.35 13.07 -15.50
C VAL A 17 -8.72 11.86 -16.36
N GLY A 18 -9.13 12.07 -17.61
CA GLY A 18 -9.45 10.98 -18.55
C GLY A 18 -8.20 10.18 -18.87
N ILE A 19 -7.13 10.85 -19.29
CA ILE A 19 -5.84 10.20 -19.58
C ILE A 19 -5.28 9.53 -18.31
N ALA A 20 -5.36 10.19 -17.15
CA ALA A 20 -4.91 9.61 -15.89
C ALA A 20 -5.66 8.31 -15.56
N GLY A 21 -6.98 8.32 -15.71
CA GLY A 21 -7.84 7.16 -15.49
C GLY A 21 -7.48 6.01 -16.43
N THR A 22 -7.33 6.28 -17.72
CA THR A 22 -6.97 5.26 -18.72
C THR A 22 -5.58 4.64 -18.48
N VAL A 23 -4.59 5.46 -18.13
CA VAL A 23 -3.24 4.97 -17.78
C VAL A 23 -3.29 4.13 -16.51
N LEU A 24 -3.96 4.61 -15.47
CA LEU A 24 -4.09 3.89 -14.21
C LEU A 24 -4.80 2.55 -14.41
N ASP A 25 -5.94 2.54 -15.09
CA ASP A 25 -6.72 1.34 -15.35
C ASP A 25 -5.95 0.27 -16.12
N SER A 26 -5.13 0.69 -17.09
CA SER A 26 -4.30 -0.24 -17.86
C SER A 26 -3.18 -0.85 -17.01
N ILE A 27 -2.62 -0.10 -16.06
CA ILE A 27 -1.65 -0.63 -15.11
C ILE A 27 -2.29 -1.56 -14.09
N LEU A 28 -3.49 -1.23 -13.60
CA LEU A 28 -4.21 -2.07 -12.65
C LEU A 28 -4.52 -3.46 -13.20
N ARG A 29 -4.69 -3.60 -14.53
CA ARG A 29 -4.92 -4.90 -15.18
C ARG A 29 -3.68 -5.80 -15.27
N ILE A 30 -2.50 -5.33 -14.86
CA ILE A 30 -1.23 -6.08 -14.90
C ILE A 30 -0.49 -6.07 -13.54
N PRO A 31 -1.12 -6.58 -12.46
CA PRO A 31 -0.51 -6.56 -11.13
C PRO A 31 0.85 -7.26 -11.10
N GLY A 32 1.88 -6.61 -10.56
CA GLY A 32 3.23 -7.15 -10.51
C GLY A 32 3.91 -7.35 -11.86
N GLY A 33 3.31 -6.88 -12.95
CA GLY A 33 3.86 -6.96 -14.30
C GLY A 33 5.04 -6.01 -14.52
N GLN A 34 5.94 -6.38 -15.42
CA GLN A 34 7.03 -5.50 -15.87
C GLN A 34 6.49 -4.38 -16.77
N LEU A 35 6.80 -3.12 -16.43
CA LEU A 35 6.27 -1.94 -17.12
C LEU A 35 6.81 -1.77 -18.55
N ASN A 36 5.99 -2.07 -19.56
CA ASN A 36 6.29 -1.76 -20.96
C ASN A 36 5.65 -0.43 -21.38
N LYS A 37 6.39 0.67 -21.16
CA LYS A 37 5.92 2.01 -21.53
C LYS A 37 5.62 2.14 -23.03
N THR A 38 6.39 1.49 -23.89
CA THR A 38 6.17 1.53 -25.35
C THR A 38 4.89 0.80 -25.73
N GLY A 39 4.69 -0.40 -25.18
CA GLY A 39 3.47 -1.19 -25.40
C GLY A 39 2.23 -0.46 -24.89
N LEU A 40 2.30 0.10 -23.68
CA LEU A 40 1.22 0.87 -23.07
C LEU A 40 0.88 2.14 -23.89
N ALA A 41 1.88 2.85 -24.40
CA ALA A 41 1.67 4.00 -25.26
C ALA A 41 0.94 3.62 -26.56
N ALA A 42 1.31 2.49 -27.16
CA ALA A 42 0.67 1.98 -28.37
C ALA A 42 -0.78 1.51 -28.12
N GLU A 43 -1.04 0.79 -27.02
CA GLU A 43 -2.39 0.37 -26.61
C GLU A 43 -3.32 1.57 -26.42
N LEU A 44 -2.81 2.63 -25.80
CA LEU A 44 -3.60 3.82 -25.45
C LEU A 44 -3.67 4.88 -26.57
N GLY A 45 -2.93 4.71 -27.66
CA GLY A 45 -2.89 5.69 -28.75
C GLY A 45 -2.33 7.05 -28.35
N ILE A 46 -1.42 7.11 -27.36
CA ILE A 46 -0.81 8.35 -26.85
C ILE A 46 0.71 8.27 -26.85
N ASP A 47 1.38 9.44 -26.79
CA ASP A 47 2.84 9.51 -26.75
C ASP A 47 3.43 8.85 -25.47
N GLN A 48 4.56 8.14 -25.61
CA GLN A 48 5.28 7.51 -24.49
C GLN A 48 5.72 8.51 -23.40
N ARG A 49 6.04 9.75 -23.77
CA ARG A 49 6.33 10.85 -22.85
C ARG A 49 5.09 11.20 -22.03
N THR A 50 3.90 11.18 -22.64
CA THR A 50 2.63 11.35 -21.93
C THR A 50 2.43 10.21 -20.94
N VAL A 51 2.54 8.95 -21.36
CA VAL A 51 2.48 7.79 -20.44
C VAL A 51 3.46 7.95 -19.28
N SER A 52 4.71 8.31 -19.56
CA SER A 52 5.75 8.49 -18.52
C SER A 52 5.41 9.61 -17.54
N ARG A 53 4.86 10.73 -18.02
CA ARG A 53 4.39 11.82 -17.18
C ARG A 53 3.27 11.36 -16.25
N TYR A 54 2.26 10.67 -16.79
CA TYR A 54 1.12 10.19 -15.99
C TYR A 54 1.52 9.13 -14.97
N LEU A 55 2.38 8.17 -15.33
CA LEU A 55 2.92 7.20 -14.38
C LEU A 55 3.67 7.89 -13.22
N GLY A 56 4.45 8.93 -13.52
CA GLY A 56 5.14 9.72 -12.48
C GLY A 56 4.19 10.55 -11.61
N ILE A 57 3.03 10.96 -12.13
CA ILE A 57 1.99 11.60 -11.32
C ILE A 57 1.33 10.57 -10.39
N LEU A 58 0.98 9.39 -10.92
CA LEU A 58 0.34 8.31 -10.16
C LEU A 58 1.27 7.77 -9.05
N ASP A 59 2.57 7.68 -9.31
CA ASP A 59 3.62 7.36 -8.32
C ASP A 59 3.62 8.38 -7.17
N ARG A 60 3.68 9.68 -7.51
CA ARG A 60 3.65 10.78 -6.53
C ARG A 60 2.35 10.86 -5.74
N ARG A 61 1.25 10.36 -6.29
CA ARG A 61 -0.05 10.23 -5.60
C ARG A 61 -0.19 8.92 -4.82
N PHE A 62 0.88 8.13 -4.69
CA PHE A 62 0.90 6.85 -3.98
C PHE A 62 -0.16 5.87 -4.50
N LEU A 63 -0.53 5.95 -5.79
CA LEU A 63 -1.47 5.02 -6.42
C LEU A 63 -0.74 3.81 -7.00
N LEU A 64 0.53 3.98 -7.35
CA LEU A 64 1.39 2.95 -7.91
C LEU A 64 2.69 2.88 -7.10
N THR A 65 3.22 1.67 -6.98
CA THR A 65 4.55 1.40 -6.42
C THR A 65 5.39 0.72 -7.49
N PHE A 66 6.57 1.27 -7.77
CA PHE A 66 7.52 0.73 -8.74
C PHE A 66 8.64 -0.03 -8.04
N LEU A 67 8.79 -1.31 -8.35
CA LEU A 67 9.90 -2.14 -7.87
C LEU A 67 10.97 -2.21 -8.98
N PRO A 68 12.14 -1.58 -8.80
CA PRO A 68 13.24 -1.73 -9.74
C PRO A 68 13.85 -3.14 -9.64
N ASN A 69 14.40 -3.63 -10.76
CA ASN A 69 15.18 -4.87 -10.75
C ASN A 69 16.50 -4.64 -9.98
N LEU A 70 16.80 -5.48 -9.00
CA LEU A 70 18.04 -5.42 -8.24
C LEU A 70 19.23 -5.64 -9.17
N ARG A 71 20.02 -4.59 -9.36
CA ARG A 71 21.28 -4.67 -10.10
C ARG A 71 22.41 -5.10 -9.18
N THR A 72 23.38 -5.78 -9.77
CA THR A 72 24.68 -6.05 -9.13
C THR A 72 25.74 -5.17 -9.82
N GLY A 73 26.43 -4.31 -9.04
CA GLY A 73 27.55 -3.47 -9.51
C GLY A 73 27.22 -2.01 -9.86
N LEU A 74 28.23 -1.14 -9.73
CA LEU A 74 28.18 0.33 -9.89
C LEU A 74 28.02 0.83 -11.34
N THR A 75 28.20 -0.01 -12.37
CA THR A 75 28.49 0.46 -13.74
C THR A 75 27.62 -0.13 -14.87
N ARG A 76 26.54 -0.86 -14.60
CA ARG A 76 25.64 -1.32 -15.68
C ARG A 76 24.32 -0.58 -15.72
N THR A 77 24.25 0.36 -16.67
CA THR A 77 23.02 0.98 -17.17
C THR A 77 22.21 -0.06 -17.95
N SER A 78 21.61 -1.02 -17.26
CA SER A 78 20.64 -1.92 -17.90
C SER A 78 19.25 -1.29 -17.81
N LYS A 79 18.60 -1.06 -18.96
CA LYS A 79 17.21 -0.59 -19.10
C LYS A 79 16.21 -1.64 -18.59
N THR A 80 16.33 -2.10 -17.35
CA THR A 80 15.44 -3.11 -16.77
C THR A 80 14.11 -2.45 -16.41
N MET A 81 13.03 -2.98 -16.96
CA MET A 81 11.67 -2.52 -16.68
C MET A 81 11.33 -2.78 -15.22
N PRO A 82 10.82 -1.80 -14.46
CA PRO A 82 10.37 -2.04 -13.09
C PRO A 82 9.11 -2.93 -13.09
N LYS A 83 8.91 -3.71 -12.03
CA LYS A 83 7.57 -4.24 -11.70
C LYS A 83 6.70 -3.09 -11.21
N VAL A 84 5.41 -3.12 -11.51
CA VAL A 84 4.44 -2.13 -11.02
C VAL A 84 3.38 -2.82 -10.20
N HIS A 85 3.11 -2.26 -9.03
CA HIS A 85 2.08 -2.74 -8.12
C HIS A 85 1.11 -1.61 -7.83
N SER A 86 -0.18 -1.92 -7.83
CA SER A 86 -1.20 -1.04 -7.29
C SER A 86 -0.99 -0.87 -5.78
N SER A 87 -1.32 0.30 -5.25
CA SER A 87 -1.39 0.50 -3.80
C SER A 87 -2.63 -0.14 -3.16
N ASP A 88 -3.60 -0.54 -3.97
CA ASP A 88 -4.84 -1.19 -3.53
C ASP A 88 -5.14 -2.41 -4.42
N SER A 89 -5.17 -3.59 -3.79
CA SER A 89 -5.50 -4.85 -4.47
C SER A 89 -6.98 -4.92 -4.88
N SER A 90 -7.89 -4.27 -4.15
CA SER A 90 -9.31 -4.23 -4.50
C SER A 90 -9.54 -3.44 -5.80
N ALA A 91 -8.82 -2.34 -5.99
CA ALA A 91 -8.85 -1.56 -7.23
C ALA A 91 -8.34 -2.37 -8.44
N THR A 92 -7.35 -3.24 -8.21
CA THR A 92 -6.87 -4.19 -9.22
C THR A 92 -7.95 -5.21 -9.59
N CYS A 93 -8.56 -5.85 -8.59
CA CYS A 93 -9.65 -6.80 -8.82
C CYS A 93 -10.82 -6.15 -9.57
N GLU A 94 -11.22 -4.94 -9.18
CA GLU A 94 -12.30 -4.20 -9.84
C GLU A 94 -11.96 -3.85 -11.29
N ALA A 95 -10.74 -3.40 -11.59
CA ALA A 95 -10.30 -3.12 -12.96
C ALA A 95 -10.30 -4.38 -13.84
N ILE A 96 -9.87 -5.52 -13.29
CA ILE A 96 -9.91 -6.81 -13.99
C ILE A 96 -11.37 -7.24 -14.24
N SER A 97 -12.24 -7.11 -13.25
CA SER A 97 -13.68 -7.40 -13.39
C SER A 97 -14.38 -6.51 -14.40
N ARG A 98 -14.08 -5.21 -14.41
CA ARG A 98 -14.66 -4.25 -15.37
C ARG A 98 -14.20 -4.50 -16.80
N ALA A 99 -13.02 -5.10 -16.98
CA ALA A 99 -12.55 -5.61 -18.28
C ALA A 99 -13.22 -6.93 -18.71
N GLY A 100 -14.17 -7.46 -17.93
CA GLY A 100 -14.93 -8.67 -18.25
C GLY A 100 -14.24 -9.96 -17.81
N HIS A 101 -13.24 -9.89 -16.93
CA HIS A 101 -12.52 -11.06 -16.43
C HIS A 101 -12.90 -11.38 -14.98
N ASP A 102 -13.06 -12.67 -14.66
CA ASP A 102 -13.23 -13.12 -13.29
C ASP A 102 -11.86 -13.49 -12.67
N ILE A 103 -11.41 -12.72 -11.69
CA ILE A 103 -10.14 -12.96 -11.00
C ILE A 103 -10.13 -14.31 -10.27
N ALA A 104 -11.27 -14.77 -9.75
CA ALA A 104 -11.38 -16.05 -9.05
C ALA A 104 -11.20 -17.24 -10.02
N SER A 105 -11.48 -17.04 -11.30
CA SER A 105 -11.26 -18.02 -12.36
C SER A 105 -9.81 -18.08 -12.86
N SER A 106 -8.94 -17.15 -12.44
CA SER A 106 -7.54 -17.04 -12.88
C SER A 106 -6.57 -17.14 -11.70
N PRO A 107 -6.10 -18.36 -11.35
CA PRO A 107 -5.12 -18.54 -10.27
C PRO A 107 -3.83 -17.74 -10.45
N GLU A 108 -3.41 -17.54 -11.71
CA GLU A 108 -2.22 -16.74 -12.04
C GLU A 108 -2.43 -15.26 -11.67
N ALA A 109 -3.54 -14.67 -12.12
CA ALA A 109 -3.86 -13.28 -11.82
C ALA A 109 -4.09 -13.09 -10.31
N LEU A 110 -4.74 -14.03 -9.64
CA LEU A 110 -4.90 -14.00 -8.18
C LEU A 110 -3.55 -14.09 -7.45
N GLY A 111 -2.61 -14.89 -7.97
CA GLY A 111 -1.22 -14.93 -7.49
C GLY A 111 -0.50 -13.59 -7.62
N GLN A 112 -0.64 -12.92 -8.76
CA GLN A 112 -0.08 -11.60 -9.02
C GLN A 112 -0.70 -10.49 -8.13
N VAL A 113 -2.00 -10.58 -7.85
CA VAL A 113 -2.67 -9.72 -6.88
C VAL A 113 -2.13 -9.95 -5.47
N LEU A 114 -1.89 -11.21 -5.09
CA LEU A 114 -1.29 -11.56 -3.80
C LEU A 114 0.16 -11.04 -3.70
N GLU A 115 0.96 -11.15 -4.77
CA GLU A 115 2.29 -10.51 -4.85
C GLU A 115 2.20 -9.00 -4.57
N SER A 116 1.25 -8.32 -5.22
CA SER A 116 1.03 -6.88 -5.05
C SER A 116 0.60 -6.52 -3.63
N TRP A 117 -0.26 -7.33 -3.02
CA TRP A 117 -0.63 -7.17 -1.62
C TRP A 117 0.58 -7.31 -0.69
N VAL A 118 1.45 -8.30 -0.90
CA VAL A 118 2.69 -8.46 -0.10
C VAL A 118 3.59 -7.24 -0.25
N VAL A 119 3.73 -6.71 -1.47
CA VAL A 119 4.50 -5.48 -1.73
C VAL A 119 3.90 -4.28 -1.01
N GLN A 120 2.57 -4.14 -0.95
CA GLN A 120 1.89 -3.09 -0.19
C GLN A 120 2.22 -3.20 1.30
N GLN A 121 2.09 -4.38 1.90
CA GLN A 121 2.39 -4.61 3.33
C GLN A 121 3.85 -4.26 3.65
N LEU A 122 4.78 -4.72 2.82
CA LEU A 122 6.21 -4.41 2.99
C LEU A 122 6.53 -2.94 2.81
N THR A 123 5.88 -2.27 1.85
CA THR A 123 6.09 -0.84 1.59
C THR A 123 5.60 0.01 2.75
N ALA A 124 4.43 -0.31 3.31
CA ALA A 124 3.93 0.32 4.52
C ALA A 124 4.87 0.07 5.71
N ALA A 125 5.26 -1.19 5.95
CA ALA A 125 6.11 -1.56 7.08
C ALA A 125 7.50 -0.89 7.05
N ARG A 126 8.06 -0.63 5.87
CA ARG A 126 9.34 0.07 5.71
C ARG A 126 9.35 1.50 6.26
N GLY A 127 8.19 2.16 6.31
CA GLY A 127 8.06 3.52 6.84
C GLY A 127 8.50 3.62 8.30
N TRP A 128 8.07 2.68 9.13
CA TRP A 128 8.32 2.65 10.58
C TRP A 128 9.36 1.62 11.01
N ALA A 129 9.91 0.81 10.10
CA ALA A 129 10.98 -0.13 10.43
C ALA A 129 12.24 0.60 10.97
N HIS A 130 12.81 0.05 12.05
CA HIS A 130 14.08 0.50 12.62
C HIS A 130 15.24 0.31 11.62
N LEU A 131 15.29 -0.86 10.96
CA LEU A 131 16.26 -1.13 9.91
C LEU A 131 15.75 -0.57 8.58
N LYS A 132 16.46 0.44 8.05
CA LYS A 132 16.13 1.00 6.74
C LYS A 132 16.58 0.07 5.63
N THR A 133 15.64 -0.26 4.73
CA THR A 133 15.86 -1.12 3.57
C THR A 133 15.35 -0.45 2.31
N ARG A 134 15.97 -0.78 1.18
CA ARG A 134 15.46 -0.51 -0.16
C ARG A 134 14.75 -1.75 -0.69
N ILE A 135 13.66 -1.55 -1.43
CA ILE A 135 12.86 -2.63 -2.01
C ILE A 135 13.12 -2.74 -3.52
N PHE A 136 13.26 -3.96 -3.99
CA PHE A 136 13.50 -4.33 -5.37
C PHE A 136 12.68 -5.59 -5.70
N TYR A 137 12.61 -5.96 -6.96
CA TYR A 137 12.47 -7.38 -7.34
C TYR A 137 13.82 -7.85 -7.89
N TRP A 138 14.01 -9.13 -8.15
CA TRP A 138 15.20 -9.59 -8.86
C TRP A 138 14.81 -10.53 -9.99
N ARG A 139 15.32 -10.27 -11.20
CA ARG A 139 15.20 -11.20 -12.33
C ARG A 139 16.52 -11.31 -13.05
N ASP A 140 17.00 -12.53 -13.24
CA ASP A 140 18.12 -12.82 -14.12
C ASP A 140 17.63 -13.01 -15.56
N ASN A 141 18.03 -12.11 -16.46
CA ASN A 141 17.65 -12.17 -17.86
C ASN A 141 18.23 -13.38 -18.61
N LYS A 142 19.27 -14.06 -18.09
CA LYS A 142 19.84 -15.25 -18.72
C LYS A 142 19.06 -16.51 -18.36
N THR A 143 18.84 -16.75 -17.08
CA THR A 143 18.16 -17.96 -16.60
C THR A 143 16.65 -17.81 -16.48
N GLN A 144 16.14 -16.58 -16.61
CA GLN A 144 14.74 -16.20 -16.38
C GLN A 144 14.27 -16.55 -14.96
N ARG A 145 15.20 -16.75 -14.02
CA ARG A 145 14.88 -16.89 -12.60
C ARG A 145 14.50 -15.55 -12.03
N GLU A 146 13.50 -15.56 -11.16
CA GLU A 146 12.95 -14.37 -10.55
C GLU A 146 12.78 -14.59 -9.04
N VAL A 147 12.82 -13.49 -8.29
CA VAL A 147 12.38 -13.36 -6.91
C VAL A 147 11.51 -12.11 -6.83
N ASP A 148 10.28 -12.26 -6.33
CA ASP A 148 9.24 -11.23 -6.38
C ASP A 148 9.65 -9.96 -5.63
N VAL A 149 10.23 -10.12 -4.44
CA VAL A 149 10.70 -9.00 -3.62
C VAL A 149 12.08 -9.27 -3.05
N VAL A 150 12.96 -8.28 -3.12
CA VAL A 150 14.26 -8.29 -2.47
C VAL A 150 14.45 -7.01 -1.66
N LEU A 151 14.62 -7.16 -0.35
CA LEU A 151 14.98 -6.08 0.55
C LEU A 151 16.50 -6.03 0.73
N VAL A 152 17.08 -4.84 0.59
CA VAL A 152 18.52 -4.62 0.75
C VAL A 152 18.77 -3.52 1.78
N ASP A 153 19.53 -3.83 2.82
CA ASP A 153 19.92 -2.86 3.85
C ASP A 153 21.19 -2.07 3.48
N GLY A 154 21.59 -1.15 4.36
CA GLY A 154 22.80 -0.33 4.17
C GLY A 154 24.11 -1.12 4.15
N ALA A 155 24.15 -2.32 4.72
CA ALA A 155 25.30 -3.22 4.71
C ALA A 155 25.32 -4.13 3.47
N GLY A 156 24.31 -4.02 2.59
CA GLY A 156 24.18 -4.86 1.40
C GLY A 156 23.63 -6.27 1.68
N ARG A 157 23.14 -6.54 2.89
CA ARG A 157 22.47 -7.81 3.21
C ARG A 157 21.14 -7.87 2.48
N ARG A 158 20.82 -9.05 1.95
CA ARG A 158 19.65 -9.27 1.08
C ARG A 158 18.66 -10.22 1.72
N VAL A 159 17.40 -9.80 1.80
CA VAL A 159 16.28 -10.67 2.14
C VAL A 159 15.43 -10.86 0.89
N GLY A 160 15.33 -12.10 0.41
CA GLY A 160 14.48 -12.45 -0.73
C GLY A 160 13.14 -12.99 -0.27
N ILE A 161 12.06 -12.63 -0.96
CA ILE A 161 10.70 -13.08 -0.69
C ILE A 161 10.08 -13.51 -2.02
N GLU A 162 9.60 -14.75 -2.06
CA GLU A 162 8.83 -15.34 -3.16
C GLU A 162 7.40 -15.54 -2.69
N VAL A 163 6.40 -15.13 -3.46
CA VAL A 163 4.99 -15.27 -3.09
C VAL A 163 4.37 -16.46 -3.82
N LYS A 164 3.58 -17.26 -3.10
CA LYS A 164 2.91 -18.43 -3.65
C LYS A 164 1.46 -18.48 -3.16
N LEU A 165 0.55 -18.53 -4.13
CA LEU A 165 -0.86 -18.86 -3.90
C LEU A 165 -1.01 -20.38 -3.69
N ALA A 166 -0.43 -20.89 -2.62
CA ALA A 166 -0.47 -22.29 -2.25
C ALA A 166 -0.38 -22.44 -0.73
N THR A 167 -1.04 -23.45 -0.17
CA THR A 167 -1.01 -23.71 1.28
C THR A 167 0.25 -24.41 1.74
N SER A 168 0.94 -25.11 0.82
CA SER A 168 2.18 -25.86 1.06
C SER A 168 3.28 -25.42 0.11
N VAL A 169 4.53 -25.49 0.56
CA VAL A 169 5.71 -25.12 -0.23
C VAL A 169 6.34 -26.36 -0.86
N SER A 170 6.65 -26.29 -2.15
CA SER A 170 7.32 -27.35 -2.90
C SER A 170 8.81 -27.05 -3.12
N PRO A 171 9.67 -28.06 -3.34
CA PRO A 171 11.08 -27.83 -3.68
C PRO A 171 11.30 -26.94 -4.91
N SER A 172 10.36 -26.91 -5.86
CA SER A 172 10.42 -26.04 -7.04
C SER A 172 10.31 -24.55 -6.71
N ASP A 173 9.64 -24.19 -5.62
CA ASP A 173 9.43 -22.80 -5.23
C ASP A 173 10.74 -22.14 -4.74
N LEU A 174 11.71 -22.93 -4.32
CA LEU A 174 13.00 -22.45 -3.82
C LEU A 174 13.95 -22.03 -4.95
N LYS A 175 13.64 -22.33 -6.21
CA LYS A 175 14.56 -22.12 -7.35
C LYS A 175 14.96 -20.66 -7.52
N GLY A 176 14.02 -19.72 -7.34
CA GLY A 176 14.30 -18.28 -7.42
C GLY A 176 15.26 -17.81 -6.34
N LEU A 177 14.95 -18.12 -5.08
CA LEU A 177 15.77 -17.75 -3.93
C LEU A 177 17.17 -18.38 -3.95
N LYS A 178 17.29 -19.64 -4.38
CA LYS A 178 18.59 -20.30 -4.57
C LYS A 178 19.41 -19.62 -5.64
N ALA A 179 18.81 -19.26 -6.78
CA ALA A 179 19.49 -18.53 -7.83
C ALA A 179 19.94 -17.13 -7.37
N LEU A 180 19.12 -16.43 -6.56
CA LEU A 180 19.52 -15.16 -5.95
C LEU A 180 20.70 -15.33 -4.97
N GLN A 181 20.67 -16.40 -4.16
CA GLN A 181 21.74 -16.75 -3.23
C GLN A 181 23.07 -16.97 -3.96
N GLU A 182 23.04 -17.72 -5.06
CA GLU A 182 24.21 -17.96 -5.92
C GLU A 182 24.69 -16.68 -6.62
N HIS A 183 23.76 -15.81 -7.06
CA HIS A 183 24.07 -14.60 -7.81
C HIS A 183 24.75 -13.50 -6.98
N GLY A 184 24.45 -13.39 -5.69
CA GLY A 184 25.12 -12.38 -4.87
C GLY A 184 24.80 -12.42 -3.39
N GLY A 185 24.49 -13.61 -2.87
CA GLY A 185 24.25 -13.85 -1.46
C GLY A 185 22.81 -13.63 -1.03
N LEU A 186 22.43 -14.37 0.02
CA LEU A 186 21.13 -14.31 0.67
C LEU A 186 21.36 -14.32 2.19
N HIS A 187 20.85 -13.31 2.88
CA HIS A 187 20.86 -13.27 4.35
C HIS A 187 19.74 -14.14 4.92
N ARG A 188 18.53 -13.98 4.36
CA ARG A 188 17.33 -14.78 4.64
C ARG A 188 16.48 -14.85 3.35
N GLY A 189 15.83 -15.98 3.12
CA GLY A 189 14.82 -16.16 2.09
C GLY A 189 13.49 -16.55 2.71
N PHE A 190 12.39 -16.07 2.15
CA PHE A 190 11.04 -16.43 2.58
C PHE A 190 10.20 -16.87 1.38
N ILE A 191 9.55 -18.02 1.49
CA ILE A 191 8.43 -18.38 0.62
C ILE A 191 7.16 -17.96 1.37
N ALA A 192 6.58 -16.83 0.98
CA ALA A 192 5.32 -16.33 1.50
C ALA A 192 4.15 -17.13 0.91
N HIS A 193 3.39 -17.84 1.74
CA HIS A 193 2.38 -18.80 1.28
C HIS A 193 1.07 -18.70 2.09
N THR A 194 -0.04 -19.25 1.57
CA THR A 194 -1.38 -19.16 2.18
C THR A 194 -1.64 -20.17 3.30
N GLY A 195 -0.64 -20.97 3.65
CA GLY A 195 -0.71 -21.90 4.77
C GLY A 195 -0.41 -21.21 6.11
N THR A 196 -0.25 -22.03 7.16
CA THR A 196 -0.14 -21.54 8.55
C THR A 196 1.21 -21.82 9.20
N ARG A 197 2.11 -22.56 8.53
CA ARG A 197 3.37 -23.01 9.11
C ARG A 197 4.50 -22.02 8.84
N PHE A 198 5.15 -21.57 9.91
CA PHE A 198 6.44 -20.90 9.85
C PHE A 198 7.55 -21.89 10.19
N GLU A 199 8.37 -22.27 9.21
CA GLU A 199 9.42 -23.27 9.40
C GLU A 199 10.59 -23.08 8.42
N GLN A 200 11.78 -23.53 8.81
CA GLN A 200 12.94 -23.52 7.94
C GLN A 200 12.88 -24.72 6.99
N ILE A 201 12.88 -24.46 5.68
CA ILE A 201 12.72 -25.49 4.64
C ILE A 201 14.00 -25.73 3.83
N ALA A 202 14.98 -24.83 3.91
CA ALA A 202 16.34 -25.01 3.40
C ALA A 202 17.34 -24.05 4.08
N ASP A 203 18.62 -24.13 3.73
CA ASP A 203 19.63 -23.19 4.23
C ASP A 203 19.17 -21.74 3.99
N LYS A 204 19.02 -20.98 5.07
CA LYS A 204 18.54 -19.58 5.11
C LYS A 204 17.14 -19.33 4.53
N ILE A 205 16.42 -20.33 4.04
CA ILE A 205 15.10 -20.19 3.42
C ILE A 205 14.01 -20.76 4.34
N TRP A 206 12.97 -19.96 4.56
CA TRP A 206 11.86 -20.25 5.46
C TRP A 206 10.53 -20.22 4.72
N ALA A 207 9.61 -21.10 5.08
CA ALA A 207 8.20 -20.93 4.78
C ALA A 207 7.62 -19.85 5.71
N LEU A 208 6.89 -18.89 5.15
CA LEU A 208 6.29 -17.77 5.86
C LEU A 208 4.79 -17.70 5.55
N PRO A 209 3.90 -17.89 6.55
CA PRO A 209 2.48 -17.64 6.38
C PRO A 209 2.23 -16.18 5.98
N ILE A 210 1.43 -15.91 4.95
CA ILE A 210 1.09 -14.52 4.58
C ILE A 210 0.39 -13.77 5.71
N ALA A 211 -0.28 -14.49 6.62
CA ALA A 211 -0.86 -13.91 7.82
C ALA A 211 0.17 -13.15 8.67
N ALA A 212 1.46 -13.54 8.61
CA ALA A 212 2.56 -12.90 9.33
C ALA A 212 2.80 -11.43 8.93
N PHE A 213 2.35 -11.01 7.75
CA PHE A 213 2.45 -9.60 7.33
C PHE A 213 1.48 -8.68 8.09
N ILE A 214 0.40 -9.22 8.66
CA ILE A 214 -0.63 -8.45 9.38
C ILE A 214 -0.71 -8.85 10.85
N GLN A 215 -0.43 -10.11 11.16
CA GLN A 215 -0.56 -10.70 12.50
C GLN A 215 0.82 -11.11 13.03
N PRO A 216 1.37 -10.39 14.02
CA PRO A 216 2.67 -10.75 14.61
C PRO A 216 2.72 -12.17 15.19
N SER A 217 1.59 -12.70 15.68
CA SER A 217 1.49 -14.07 16.20
C SER A 217 1.72 -15.15 15.14
N ALA A 218 1.48 -14.86 13.85
CA ALA A 218 1.64 -15.81 12.76
C ALA A 218 3.12 -16.07 12.37
N TRP A 219 4.06 -15.31 12.92
CA TRP A 219 5.49 -15.65 12.89
C TRP A 219 5.84 -16.85 13.79
N GLY A 220 4.86 -17.36 14.56
CA GLY A 220 5.03 -18.48 15.47
C GLY A 220 5.96 -18.17 16.65
N ALA A 221 6.25 -19.19 17.46
CA ALA A 221 7.18 -19.09 18.60
C ALA A 221 8.64 -18.80 18.17
N ALA A 222 8.97 -18.79 16.88
CA ALA A 222 10.32 -18.51 16.39
C ALA A 222 10.79 -17.06 16.66
N LEU A 223 9.88 -16.13 16.98
CA LEU A 223 10.20 -14.80 17.50
C LEU A 223 10.32 -14.76 19.04
N ALA A 224 10.10 -15.87 19.75
CA ALA A 224 10.21 -15.92 21.20
C ALA A 224 11.69 -15.94 21.68
N SER A 225 12.34 -14.76 21.63
CA SER A 225 13.49 -14.28 22.45
C SER A 225 14.92 -14.74 22.08
N PRO A 226 15.95 -13.85 22.26
CA PRO A 226 16.32 -13.25 23.56
C PRO A 226 16.08 -11.73 23.65
N SER A 227 15.38 -11.32 24.70
CA SER A 227 15.41 -10.00 25.37
C SER A 227 15.72 -8.77 24.50
N SER A 228 14.74 -8.30 23.75
CA SER A 228 14.58 -6.86 23.53
C SER A 228 13.70 -6.32 24.66
N PRO A 229 13.98 -5.12 25.21
CA PRO A 229 13.16 -4.58 26.29
C PRO A 229 11.71 -4.53 25.79
N THR A 230 10.83 -5.20 26.53
CA THR A 230 9.39 -5.02 26.42
C THR A 230 9.13 -3.53 26.29
N PRO A 231 8.47 -3.02 25.24
CA PRO A 231 7.98 -1.66 25.29
C PRO A 231 7.02 -1.64 26.46
N THR A 232 7.48 -1.10 27.60
CA THR A 232 6.60 -0.80 28.73
C THR A 232 5.50 0.04 28.16
N ARG A 233 4.29 -0.53 28.13
CA ARG A 233 3.04 0.15 27.82
C ARG A 233 2.99 1.36 28.72
N LYS A 234 3.37 2.54 28.21
CA LYS A 234 3.01 3.79 28.84
C LYS A 234 1.51 3.93 28.61
N VAL A 235 0.75 3.50 29.60
CA VAL A 235 -0.63 3.95 29.76
C VAL A 235 -0.54 5.46 29.87
N ILE A 236 -0.92 6.16 28.81
CA ILE A 236 -1.11 7.61 28.87
C ILE A 236 -2.46 7.80 29.56
N THR A 237 -2.45 7.92 30.89
CA THR A 237 -3.61 8.39 31.64
C THR A 237 -3.72 9.89 31.39
N LEU A 238 -4.74 10.31 30.65
CA LEU A 238 -5.04 11.72 30.44
C LEU A 238 -5.81 12.27 31.66
N PRO A 239 -5.54 13.51 32.10
CA PRO A 239 -6.30 14.17 33.15
C PRO A 239 -7.68 14.59 32.62
N PRO A 240 -8.69 14.75 33.50
CA PRO A 240 -10.06 15.04 33.08
C PRO A 240 -10.18 16.44 32.45
N GLU A 241 -10.83 16.50 31.29
CA GLU A 241 -11.11 17.75 30.56
C GLU A 241 -12.18 18.59 31.29
N LYS A 242 -11.95 19.91 31.34
CA LYS A 242 -12.98 20.90 31.66
C LYS A 242 -13.57 21.42 30.36
N ASN A 243 -14.87 21.20 30.17
CA ASN A 243 -15.64 21.77 29.08
C ASN A 243 -15.76 23.28 29.23
N VAL A 244 -15.40 24.02 28.18
CA VAL A 244 -15.83 25.41 27.98
C VAL A 244 -16.44 25.49 26.58
N ILE A 245 -17.75 25.71 26.54
CA ILE A 245 -18.50 26.08 25.34
C ILE A 245 -18.46 27.60 25.26
N THR A 246 -18.05 28.16 24.12
CA THR A 246 -18.41 29.53 23.75
C THR A 246 -18.83 29.54 22.29
N THR A 247 -20.09 29.92 22.09
CA THR A 247 -20.70 30.37 20.85
C THR A 247 -20.27 31.81 20.57
N ASP A 248 -19.86 32.11 19.34
CA ASP A 248 -20.01 33.45 18.78
C ASP A 248 -20.06 33.37 17.25
N GLU A 249 -21.05 34.05 16.68
CA GLU A 249 -21.33 34.20 15.25
C GLU A 249 -20.72 35.51 14.71
N HIS A 250 -20.05 35.48 13.54
CA HIS A 250 -19.96 36.55 12.50
C HIS A 250 -19.09 36.10 11.28
N PRO A 251 -19.10 36.79 10.10
CA PRO A 251 -19.87 36.46 8.90
C PRO A 251 -19.05 35.91 7.69
N ALA A 252 -19.76 35.55 6.63
CA ALA A 252 -19.36 34.91 5.36
C ALA A 252 -17.92 35.15 4.81
N SER A 253 -17.10 34.09 4.70
CA SER A 253 -15.90 34.00 3.82
C SER A 253 -15.22 32.62 3.94
N MET A 254 -14.89 31.99 2.79
CA MET A 254 -14.11 30.74 2.57
C MET A 254 -14.39 29.55 3.50
N SER A 255 -14.92 28.45 2.95
CA SER A 255 -15.11 27.19 3.69
C SER A 255 -13.79 26.73 4.31
N ASN A 256 -13.81 26.47 5.62
CA ASN A 256 -12.68 25.90 6.33
C ASN A 256 -12.16 24.64 5.63
N PRO A 257 -10.83 24.42 5.59
CA PRO A 257 -10.28 23.17 5.06
C PRO A 257 -10.85 21.99 5.83
N SER A 258 -11.22 20.92 5.14
CA SER A 258 -11.87 19.76 5.74
C SER A 258 -11.11 18.46 5.46
N VAL A 259 -11.14 17.54 6.43
CA VAL A 259 -10.55 16.21 6.36
C VAL A 259 -11.67 15.18 6.44
N PHE A 260 -11.79 14.32 5.44
CA PHE A 260 -12.70 13.18 5.48
C PHE A 260 -11.94 11.95 5.97
N LEU A 261 -12.40 11.36 7.08
CA LEU A 261 -11.85 10.12 7.62
C LEU A 261 -12.58 8.93 7.02
N SER A 262 -11.87 8.12 6.23
CA SER A 262 -12.33 6.80 5.79
C SER A 262 -11.70 5.75 6.68
N TYR A 263 -12.52 4.95 7.37
CA TYR A 263 -12.08 3.92 8.31
C TYR A 263 -13.14 2.81 8.40
N VAL A 264 -12.82 1.71 9.09
CA VAL A 264 -13.77 0.63 9.39
C VAL A 264 -14.24 0.78 10.83
N HIS A 265 -15.55 0.84 11.04
CA HIS A 265 -16.14 1.05 12.37
C HIS A 265 -15.72 -0.05 13.35
N ASP A 266 -15.83 -1.32 12.94
CA ASP A 266 -15.43 -2.45 13.76
C ASP A 266 -13.96 -2.40 14.20
N ASP A 267 -13.09 -1.79 13.38
CA ASP A 267 -11.69 -1.61 13.72
C ASP A 267 -11.50 -0.45 14.71
N ASP A 268 -12.22 0.66 14.57
CA ASP A 268 -12.17 1.74 15.56
C ASP A 268 -12.73 1.27 16.91
N ASP A 269 -13.80 0.50 16.91
CA ASP A 269 -14.37 -0.13 18.11
C ASP A 269 -13.37 -1.12 18.72
N TYR A 270 -12.70 -1.96 17.91
CA TYR A 270 -11.63 -2.84 18.36
C TYR A 270 -10.47 -2.08 19.03
N PHE A 271 -10.18 -0.88 18.52
CA PHE A 271 -9.16 0.00 19.07
C PHE A 271 -9.71 1.03 20.08
N ASP A 272 -10.88 0.82 20.69
CA ASP A 272 -11.49 1.72 21.69
C ASP A 272 -11.57 3.20 21.25
N GLY A 273 -11.89 3.45 19.97
CA GLY A 273 -12.02 4.80 19.39
C GLY A 273 -10.69 5.49 19.05
N LEU A 274 -9.56 4.77 19.09
CA LEU A 274 -8.23 5.35 18.88
C LEU A 274 -8.01 5.89 17.47
N LEU A 275 -8.69 5.40 16.43
CA LEU A 275 -8.52 5.90 15.06
C LEU A 275 -9.12 7.29 14.91
N ILE A 276 -10.32 7.49 15.47
CA ILE A 276 -10.94 8.82 15.54
C ILE A 276 -10.11 9.74 16.43
N ALA A 277 -9.66 9.27 17.59
CA ALA A 277 -8.85 10.07 18.51
C ALA A 277 -7.50 10.49 17.90
N PHE A 278 -6.85 9.60 17.14
CA PHE A 278 -5.64 9.90 16.39
C PHE A 278 -5.89 11.00 15.36
N THR A 279 -6.96 10.88 14.58
CA THR A 279 -7.33 11.87 13.55
C THR A 279 -7.57 13.26 14.16
N LYS A 280 -8.28 13.33 15.29
CA LYS A 280 -8.46 14.57 16.05
C LYS A 280 -7.14 15.20 16.50
N LYS A 281 -6.17 14.38 16.93
CA LYS A 281 -4.83 14.86 17.30
C LYS A 281 -4.01 15.34 16.10
N VAL A 282 -4.10 14.67 14.95
CA VAL A 282 -3.47 15.13 13.71
C VAL A 282 -4.04 16.49 13.31
N ILE A 283 -5.36 16.66 13.36
CA ILE A 283 -6.02 17.94 13.08
C ILE A 283 -5.59 19.03 14.07
N GLN A 284 -5.51 18.70 15.36
CA GLN A 284 -5.03 19.64 16.38
C GLN A 284 -3.55 20.03 16.19
N ALA A 285 -2.71 19.09 15.77
CA ALA A 285 -1.32 19.38 15.41
C ALA A 285 -1.25 20.28 14.17
N CYS A 286 -2.05 20.02 13.13
CA CYS A 286 -2.13 20.87 11.95
C CYS A 286 -2.65 22.28 12.27
N ARG A 287 -3.54 22.44 13.26
CA ARG A 287 -4.01 23.76 13.74
C ARG A 287 -2.88 24.62 14.32
N SER A 288 -1.79 24.02 14.82
CA SER A 288 -0.64 24.80 15.29
C SER A 288 0.16 25.43 14.14
N GLU A 289 0.02 24.91 12.92
CA GLU A 289 0.71 25.40 11.72
C GLU A 289 -0.24 26.15 10.75
N LEU A 290 -1.54 25.87 10.80
CA LEU A 290 -2.58 26.49 9.97
C LEU A 290 -3.37 27.53 10.78
N SER A 291 -3.39 28.78 10.32
CA SER A 291 -4.17 29.87 10.95
C SER A 291 -5.69 29.71 10.84
N THR A 292 -6.19 28.64 10.18
CA THR A 292 -7.60 28.34 10.00
C THR A 292 -7.98 26.99 10.63
N PRO A 293 -9.17 26.86 11.25
CA PRO A 293 -9.61 25.60 11.81
C PRO A 293 -9.87 24.57 10.70
N VAL A 294 -9.39 23.34 10.88
CA VAL A 294 -9.66 22.22 9.97
C VAL A 294 -10.87 21.44 10.49
N GLU A 295 -11.87 21.21 9.63
CA GLU A 295 -13.08 20.46 9.96
C GLU A 295 -12.87 18.94 9.76
N LEU A 296 -13.29 18.12 10.74
CA LEU A 296 -13.27 16.66 10.61
C LEU A 296 -14.65 16.16 10.17
N ILE A 297 -14.69 15.50 9.03
CA ILE A 297 -15.89 14.84 8.50
C ILE A 297 -15.71 13.33 8.71
N THR A 298 -16.64 12.73 9.45
CA THR A 298 -16.77 11.26 9.54
C THR A 298 -18.16 10.86 9.03
N ASP A 299 -18.30 9.64 8.56
CA ASP A 299 -19.58 9.09 8.11
C ASP A 299 -20.67 9.09 9.20
N ASN A 300 -20.28 8.97 10.48
CA ASN A 300 -21.20 9.04 11.62
C ASN A 300 -21.68 10.46 11.98
N ILE A 301 -21.03 11.53 11.50
CA ILE A 301 -21.37 12.92 11.87
C ILE A 301 -22.26 13.60 10.81
N SER A 302 -22.26 13.10 9.57
CA SER A 302 -22.89 13.79 8.43
C SER A 302 -24.21 13.18 7.93
N LEU A 303 -24.70 12.08 8.50
CA LEU A 303 -25.89 11.36 8.01
C LEU A 303 -27.07 11.52 8.97
N ALA A 304 -28.14 12.19 8.53
CA ALA A 304 -29.42 12.17 9.22
C ALA A 304 -30.24 10.95 8.77
N TRP A 305 -31.01 10.36 9.69
CA TRP A 305 -31.90 9.24 9.37
C TRP A 305 -32.86 9.61 8.23
N GLY A 306 -32.85 8.82 7.14
CA GLY A 306 -33.73 9.00 5.97
C GLY A 306 -33.07 9.65 4.74
N GLU A 307 -31.81 10.06 4.81
CA GLU A 307 -31.09 10.63 3.66
C GLU A 307 -30.50 9.55 2.73
N ASN A 308 -30.36 9.87 1.44
CA ASN A 308 -29.64 9.02 0.48
C ASN A 308 -28.13 9.07 0.78
N TRP A 309 -27.67 8.14 1.61
CA TRP A 309 -26.31 8.09 2.13
C TRP A 309 -25.23 8.09 1.04
N ARG A 310 -25.48 7.51 -0.15
CA ARG A 310 -24.50 7.48 -1.25
C ARG A 310 -24.27 8.85 -1.87
N GLU A 311 -25.35 9.57 -2.17
CA GLU A 311 -25.27 10.91 -2.75
C GLU A 311 -24.67 11.91 -1.77
N LYS A 312 -25.01 11.78 -0.47
CA LYS A 312 -24.48 12.66 0.57
C LYS A 312 -22.98 12.41 0.82
N LEU A 313 -22.54 11.16 0.93
CA LEU A 313 -21.11 10.85 1.04
C LEU A 313 -20.32 11.28 -0.19
N GLN A 314 -20.85 11.10 -1.41
CA GLN A 314 -20.18 11.59 -2.62
C GLN A 314 -20.04 13.11 -2.63
N LYS A 315 -21.07 13.83 -2.17
CA LYS A 315 -21.06 15.29 -2.06
C LYS A 315 -20.08 15.79 -0.99
N GLU A 316 -19.99 15.12 0.16
CA GLU A 316 -19.05 15.48 1.24
C GLU A 316 -17.60 15.16 0.87
N VAL A 317 -17.34 13.98 0.28
CA VAL A 317 -16.02 13.63 -0.26
C VAL A 317 -15.60 14.62 -1.36
N GLY A 318 -16.53 15.04 -2.21
CA GLY A 318 -16.28 16.02 -3.28
C GLY A 318 -15.97 17.45 -2.78
N ARG A 319 -16.32 17.78 -1.54
CA ARG A 319 -16.04 19.09 -0.90
C ARG A 319 -14.86 19.04 0.06
N THR A 320 -14.30 17.85 0.29
CA THR A 320 -13.23 17.62 1.26
C THR A 320 -11.88 18.12 0.72
N THR A 321 -11.09 18.78 1.57
CA THR A 321 -9.74 19.24 1.21
C THR A 321 -8.71 18.10 1.24
N PHE A 322 -8.79 17.22 2.23
CA PHE A 322 -7.90 16.06 2.37
C PHE A 322 -8.67 14.78 2.72
N LEU A 323 -8.37 13.69 2.02
CA LEU A 323 -8.87 12.37 2.38
C LEU A 323 -7.85 11.67 3.29
N MET A 324 -8.28 11.21 4.46
CA MET A 324 -7.49 10.41 5.38
C MET A 324 -8.07 9.00 5.44
N ALA A 325 -7.39 8.02 4.84
CA ALA A 325 -7.81 6.63 4.88
C ALA A 325 -7.02 5.86 5.95
N MET A 326 -7.73 5.31 6.94
CA MET A 326 -7.17 4.41 7.94
C MET A 326 -7.26 2.99 7.41
N VAL A 327 -6.10 2.37 7.17
CA VAL A 327 -6.01 0.98 6.74
C VAL A 327 -5.71 0.13 7.97
N THR A 328 -6.73 -0.57 8.44
CA THR A 328 -6.69 -1.48 9.58
C THR A 328 -6.84 -2.94 9.13
N PRO A 329 -6.33 -3.91 9.89
CA PRO A 329 -6.31 -5.33 9.51
C PRO A 329 -7.66 -5.91 9.06
N SER A 330 -8.78 -5.50 9.66
CA SER A 330 -10.11 -6.06 9.36
C SER A 330 -10.75 -5.39 8.14
N GLY A 331 -10.30 -4.19 7.75
CA GLY A 331 -10.79 -3.49 6.56
C GLY A 331 -10.39 -4.10 5.21
N VAL A 332 -9.57 -5.15 5.23
CA VAL A 332 -9.25 -5.96 4.04
C VAL A 332 -10.12 -7.24 3.98
N ALA A 333 -10.83 -7.58 5.06
CA ALA A 333 -11.61 -8.83 5.19
C ALA A 333 -13.12 -8.69 4.91
N LEU A 334 -13.62 -7.47 4.74
CA LEU A 334 -15.02 -7.21 4.37
C LEU A 334 -15.08 -6.30 3.14
N ARG A 335 -15.03 -6.91 1.96
CA ARG A 335 -15.72 -6.46 0.74
C ARG A 335 -15.65 -7.51 -0.35
#